data_AF-A0A318KNI5-F1
#
_entry.id   AF-A0A318KNI5-F1
#
_cell.length_a   1.000
_cell.length_b   1.000
_cell.length_c   1.000
_cell.angle_alpha   90.00
_cell.angle_beta   90.00
_cell.angle_gamma   90.00
#
_symmetry.space_group_name_H-M   'P 1'
#
loop_
_entity.id
_entity.type
_entity.pdbx_description
1 polymer ?
#
loop_
_entity_poly.entity_id
_entity_poly.type
_entity_poly.pdbx_seq_one_letter_code
_entity_poly.pdbx_strand_id
1 'polypeptide(L)'
;MKKTTLALALATILASTFAHALEIETRGVGTAQKSLFSNAADIRGAAMRQAKRNAVLAALDKVVGAGTRNNPKVQEQLEELIAQVGEQVFYDPMPDMVGDTYRINITLRMDDKQLRSVISDLGLALNTNTVRSQSFLVLMDEFFTTPTDLRAPLEELIEYKHEAGNSYKEKEAAARSSKSAYVASDKAAYAVKGASASTVNAGYDSRVAAAQNDGQGGKAAVAARDSGRYSAASGSTYQAAGARSTTVAAASSSSAAYAHQVNAEEHDNTYFKKLVKYQPQNTGPDKKNYTYNELKGQFVDLDIKVIDNTLFRSRYFGNKPVTLDKLENSAELEKYVNFARKEATADYFMLGTSVIYDRGIDSNSGMHACTGVASTKNFSTKTGEDIGSSTQSENAVGQTSDDCRAKLAIKLSQSLASQVGKRVQDYYKRRTMYGSEYIVRLTGSNISLMTRVAFSQALKNVPALENQVQRQANDRQVEIVAAYKGSDPIDQAIAMALASDQQFSRLDSRTDGNIITLCMNGCGKGK
;
A
#
# COMPACT_ATOMS: atom_id res chain seq x y z
N MET A 1 66.95 -1.53 3.83
CA MET A 1 66.56 -0.47 4.79
C MET A 1 65.14 0.00 4.47
N LYS A 2 64.43 0.61 5.44
CA LYS A 2 63.28 1.56 5.36
C LYS A 2 62.47 1.66 4.03
N LYS A 3 61.13 1.78 4.00
CA LYS A 3 60.02 1.60 4.97
C LYS A 3 58.71 1.93 4.21
N THR A 4 57.58 1.25 4.43
CA THR A 4 56.15 1.68 4.22
C THR A 4 55.76 2.39 2.89
N THR A 5 54.66 2.03 2.20
CA THR A 5 53.25 2.14 2.66
C THR A 5 52.25 1.31 1.82
N LEU A 6 51.11 0.96 2.42
CA LEU A 6 49.69 0.91 1.94
C LEU A 6 49.36 0.86 0.43
N ALA A 7 48.26 0.24 -0.03
CA ALA A 7 47.03 -0.15 0.69
C ALA A 7 46.28 -1.38 0.10
N LEU A 8 45.20 -1.77 0.80
CA LEU A 8 44.16 -2.74 0.43
C LEU A 8 43.92 -2.93 -1.08
N ALA A 9 44.05 -4.18 -1.54
CA ALA A 9 43.17 -4.72 -2.58
C ALA A 9 41.90 -5.23 -1.88
N LEU A 10 40.73 -4.75 -2.30
CA LEU A 10 39.46 -5.17 -1.71
C LEU A 10 39.20 -6.65 -1.98
N ALA A 11 38.79 -7.39 -0.95
CA ALA A 11 38.14 -8.68 -1.17
C ALA A 11 36.80 -8.40 -1.86
N THR A 12 36.72 -8.65 -3.16
CA THR A 12 35.47 -8.70 -3.91
C THR A 12 34.68 -9.92 -3.45
N ILE A 13 34.00 -9.76 -2.31
CA ILE A 13 32.85 -10.58 -1.98
C ILE A 13 31.86 -10.38 -3.12
N LEU A 14 31.81 -11.33 -4.05
CA LEU A 14 30.61 -11.52 -4.84
C LEU A 14 29.52 -11.85 -3.82
N ALA A 15 28.74 -10.83 -3.47
CA ALA A 15 27.41 -11.03 -2.95
C ALA A 15 26.63 -11.69 -4.09
N SER A 16 26.77 -13.02 -4.19
CA SER A 16 25.95 -13.86 -5.03
C SER A 16 24.51 -13.49 -4.72
N THR A 17 23.83 -12.88 -5.69
CA THR A 17 22.44 -12.51 -5.53
C THR A 17 21.67 -13.80 -5.35
N PHE A 18 21.34 -14.12 -4.09
CA PHE A 18 20.42 -15.17 -3.75
C PHE A 18 19.06 -14.74 -4.33
N ALA A 19 18.81 -15.13 -5.58
CA ALA A 19 17.46 -15.25 -6.06
C ALA A 19 16.76 -16.15 -5.03
N HIS A 20 15.70 -15.65 -4.38
CA HIS A 20 14.99 -16.38 -3.33
C HIS A 20 14.04 -17.44 -3.93
N ALA A 21 14.65 -18.29 -4.77
CA ALA A 21 14.25 -19.66 -5.05
C ALA A 21 13.88 -20.35 -3.72
N LEU A 22 12.82 -21.15 -3.75
CA LEU A 22 12.23 -21.66 -2.52
C LEU A 22 12.97 -22.94 -2.12
N GLU A 23 14.18 -22.80 -1.57
CA GLU A 23 15.03 -23.94 -1.21
C GLU A 23 14.34 -24.91 -0.23
N ILE A 24 14.23 -26.16 -0.68
CA ILE A 24 13.70 -27.28 0.08
C ILE A 24 14.87 -28.02 0.71
N GLU A 25 15.15 -27.77 1.99
CA GLU A 25 15.88 -28.74 2.80
C GLU A 25 14.94 -29.85 3.30
N THR A 26 15.28 -31.12 3.08
CA THR A 26 14.72 -32.28 3.80
C THR A 26 15.81 -33.27 4.20
N ARG A 27 15.49 -34.19 5.11
CA ARG A 27 16.43 -35.22 5.58
C ARG A 27 15.84 -36.60 5.39
N GLY A 28 16.65 -37.51 4.84
CA GLY A 28 16.34 -38.92 4.73
C GLY A 28 17.23 -39.74 5.65
N VAL A 29 16.67 -40.80 6.22
CA VAL A 29 17.39 -41.78 7.03
C VAL A 29 17.28 -43.13 6.35
N GLY A 30 18.41 -43.80 6.12
CA GLY A 30 18.49 -45.15 5.59
C GLY A 30 19.20 -46.09 6.56
N THR A 31 18.83 -47.36 6.53
CA THR A 31 19.26 -48.39 7.49
C THR A 31 19.48 -49.73 6.80
N ALA A 32 20.65 -50.33 7.01
CA ALA A 32 20.96 -51.68 6.55
C ALA A 32 21.42 -52.53 7.76
N GLN A 33 20.81 -53.70 7.93
CA GLN A 33 21.29 -54.70 8.89
C GLN A 33 22.55 -55.36 8.33
N LYS A 34 23.66 -55.27 9.05
CA LYS A 34 24.96 -55.81 8.63
C LYS A 34 24.90 -57.32 8.44
N SER A 35 24.12 -58.02 9.25
CA SER A 35 23.84 -59.47 9.12
C SER A 35 23.24 -59.92 7.78
N LEU A 36 22.65 -59.02 6.98
CA LEU A 36 22.05 -59.34 5.68
C LEU A 36 22.99 -59.22 4.47
N PHE A 37 24.25 -58.80 4.65
CA PHE A 37 25.17 -58.49 3.54
C PHE A 37 26.59 -59.00 3.79
N SER A 38 27.19 -59.60 2.78
CA SER A 38 28.54 -60.19 2.86
C SER A 38 29.69 -59.17 2.79
N ASN A 39 29.45 -57.93 2.35
CA ASN A 39 30.49 -56.91 2.22
C ASN A 39 30.03 -55.52 2.71
N ALA A 40 30.99 -54.67 3.10
CA ALA A 40 30.73 -53.36 3.69
C ALA A 40 30.32 -52.25 2.69
N ALA A 41 30.58 -52.42 1.39
CA ALA A 41 30.12 -51.51 0.35
C ALA A 41 28.62 -51.71 0.07
N ASP A 42 28.13 -52.95 0.05
CA ASP A 42 26.71 -53.27 -0.17
C ASP A 42 25.84 -52.71 0.96
N ILE A 43 26.26 -52.88 2.22
CA ILE A 43 25.60 -52.30 3.41
C ILE A 43 25.46 -50.78 3.25
N ARG A 44 26.55 -50.10 2.86
CA ARG A 44 26.57 -48.65 2.64
C ARG A 44 25.68 -48.25 1.47
N GLY A 45 25.71 -49.00 0.36
CA GLY A 45 24.90 -48.74 -0.84
C GLY A 45 23.41 -48.94 -0.60
N ALA A 46 23.02 -49.98 0.11
CA ALA A 46 21.62 -50.25 0.50
C ALA A 46 21.09 -49.15 1.43
N ALA A 47 21.83 -48.80 2.49
CA ALA A 47 21.46 -47.71 3.39
C ALA A 47 21.43 -46.36 2.66
N MET A 48 22.39 -46.06 1.78
CA MET A 48 22.43 -44.84 0.98
C MET A 48 21.21 -44.73 0.03
N ARG A 49 20.85 -45.82 -0.66
CA ARG A 49 19.65 -45.85 -1.53
C ARG A 49 18.37 -45.61 -0.72
N GLN A 50 18.23 -46.25 0.44
CA GLN A 50 17.07 -46.03 1.31
C GLN A 50 17.04 -44.60 1.88
N ALA A 51 18.19 -44.01 2.24
CA ALA A 51 18.27 -42.63 2.71
C ALA A 51 17.83 -41.65 1.62
N LYS A 52 18.27 -41.84 0.37
CA LYS A 52 17.84 -41.04 -0.80
C LYS A 52 16.34 -41.18 -1.06
N ARG A 53 15.79 -42.41 -1.09
CA ARG A 53 14.35 -42.67 -1.16
C ARG A 53 13.59 -41.89 -0.08
N ASN A 54 14.04 -41.95 1.17
CA ASN A 54 13.37 -41.29 2.29
C ASN A 54 13.52 -39.76 2.27
N ALA A 55 14.63 -39.22 1.77
CA ALA A 55 14.83 -37.76 1.59
C ALA A 55 13.90 -37.19 0.51
N VAL A 56 13.79 -37.89 -0.63
CA VAL A 56 12.88 -37.53 -1.74
C VAL A 56 11.41 -37.68 -1.31
N LEU A 57 11.03 -38.76 -0.64
CA LEU A 57 9.67 -38.92 -0.09
C LEU A 57 9.32 -37.82 0.92
N ALA A 58 10.28 -37.36 1.73
CA ALA A 58 10.10 -36.21 2.62
C ALA A 58 9.99 -34.87 1.86
N ALA A 59 10.70 -34.72 0.73
CA ALA A 59 10.59 -33.54 -0.13
C ALA A 59 9.21 -33.48 -0.82
N LEU A 60 8.74 -34.60 -1.38
CA LEU A 60 7.39 -34.72 -1.94
C LEU A 60 6.31 -34.34 -0.92
N ASP A 61 6.35 -34.89 0.29
CA ASP A 61 5.38 -34.55 1.36
C ASP A 61 5.39 -33.05 1.73
N LYS A 62 6.53 -32.37 1.58
CA LYS A 62 6.69 -30.93 1.86
C LYS A 62 6.15 -30.04 0.73
N VAL A 63 6.40 -30.42 -0.54
CA VAL A 63 6.03 -29.71 -1.79
C VAL A 63 4.58 -29.94 -2.21
N VAL A 64 4.14 -31.19 -2.14
CA VAL A 64 2.87 -31.69 -2.69
C VAL A 64 1.82 -31.85 -1.59
N GLY A 65 2.25 -32.23 -0.39
CA GLY A 65 1.41 -32.32 0.81
C GLY A 65 1.55 -33.65 1.55
N ALA A 66 1.18 -33.65 2.84
CA ALA A 66 1.32 -34.82 3.70
C ALA A 66 0.56 -36.04 3.16
N GLY A 67 1.20 -37.21 3.22
CA GLY A 67 0.64 -38.46 2.72
C GLY A 67 0.91 -38.74 1.25
N THR A 68 1.56 -37.82 0.51
CA THR A 68 2.05 -38.07 -0.85
C THR A 68 2.97 -39.29 -0.88
N ARG A 69 3.80 -39.48 0.15
CA ARG A 69 4.66 -40.67 0.31
C ARG A 69 3.93 -42.03 0.27
N ASN A 70 2.64 -42.04 0.61
CA ASN A 70 1.82 -43.27 0.70
C ASN A 70 1.09 -43.58 -0.62
N ASN A 71 1.20 -42.73 -1.64
CA ASN A 71 0.50 -42.95 -2.90
C ASN A 71 1.20 -44.05 -3.74
N PRO A 72 0.48 -45.05 -4.28
CA PRO A 72 1.06 -46.13 -5.07
C PRO A 72 1.92 -45.63 -6.26
N LYS A 73 1.47 -44.58 -6.96
CA LYS A 73 2.20 -44.06 -8.13
C LYS A 73 3.56 -43.47 -7.76
N VAL A 74 3.69 -42.82 -6.60
CA VAL A 74 5.01 -42.39 -6.11
C VAL A 74 5.91 -43.59 -5.90
N GLN A 75 5.41 -44.63 -5.21
CA GLN A 75 6.25 -45.79 -4.86
C GLN A 75 6.69 -46.59 -6.09
N GLU A 76 5.89 -46.58 -7.17
CA GLU A 76 6.21 -47.16 -8.47
C GLU A 76 7.31 -46.36 -9.21
N GLN A 77 7.15 -45.03 -9.35
CA GLN A 77 8.12 -44.18 -10.08
C GLN A 77 9.25 -43.59 -9.20
N LEU A 78 9.37 -43.97 -7.92
CA LEU A 78 10.29 -43.32 -6.96
C LEU A 78 11.76 -43.39 -7.39
N GLU A 79 12.21 -44.50 -7.98
CA GLU A 79 13.60 -44.64 -8.45
C GLU A 79 13.86 -43.79 -9.70
N GLU A 80 12.86 -43.60 -10.57
CA GLU A 80 12.94 -42.71 -11.74
C GLU A 80 13.01 -41.24 -11.29
N LEU A 81 12.17 -40.86 -10.32
CA LEU A 81 12.20 -39.56 -9.67
C LEU A 81 13.56 -39.26 -9.03
N ILE A 82 14.17 -40.22 -8.32
CA ILE A 82 15.52 -40.06 -7.74
C ILE A 82 16.55 -39.84 -8.84
N ALA A 83 16.47 -40.57 -9.95
CA ALA A 83 17.37 -40.42 -11.08
C ALA A 83 17.24 -39.04 -11.77
N GLN A 84 16.02 -38.53 -11.96
CA GLN A 84 15.77 -37.22 -12.58
C GLN A 84 16.10 -36.04 -11.65
N VAL A 85 15.91 -36.19 -10.33
CA VAL A 85 16.35 -35.23 -9.32
C VAL A 85 17.89 -35.14 -9.27
N GLY A 86 18.59 -36.25 -9.47
CA GLY A 86 20.03 -36.33 -9.65
C GLY A 86 20.86 -36.33 -8.35
N GLU A 87 22.11 -36.76 -8.44
CA GLU A 87 23.01 -36.92 -7.30
C GLU A 87 23.38 -35.59 -6.62
N GLN A 88 23.44 -34.50 -7.39
CA GLN A 88 23.94 -33.20 -6.98
C GLN A 88 23.07 -32.44 -5.94
N VAL A 89 21.87 -32.94 -5.62
CA VAL A 89 21.01 -32.35 -4.57
C VAL A 89 21.25 -32.96 -3.19
N PHE A 90 22.06 -34.02 -3.09
CA PHE A 90 22.26 -34.78 -1.86
C PHE A 90 23.59 -34.38 -1.17
N TYR A 91 23.48 -33.92 0.07
CA TYR A 91 24.55 -33.35 0.87
C TYR A 91 24.67 -34.03 2.24
N ASP A 92 25.81 -33.81 2.89
CA ASP A 92 26.12 -34.20 4.27
C ASP A 92 25.72 -35.63 4.65
N PRO A 93 26.22 -36.66 3.93
CA PRO A 93 26.01 -38.05 4.32
C PRO A 93 26.69 -38.34 5.66
N MET A 94 25.91 -38.42 6.74
CA MET A 94 26.37 -38.71 8.10
C MET A 94 26.13 -40.19 8.41
N PRO A 95 27.16 -41.05 8.34
CA PRO A 95 27.06 -42.46 8.71
C PRO A 95 27.12 -42.64 10.22
N ASP A 96 26.42 -43.67 10.70
CA ASP A 96 26.30 -44.02 12.11
C ASP A 96 26.12 -45.55 12.23
N MET A 97 26.51 -46.14 13.37
CA MET A 97 26.45 -47.59 13.57
C MET A 97 25.91 -47.94 14.96
N VAL A 98 24.68 -48.45 14.98
CA VAL A 98 23.94 -48.77 16.20
C VAL A 98 23.75 -50.29 16.26
N GLY A 99 24.69 -50.96 16.92
CA GLY A 99 24.74 -52.43 16.98
C GLY A 99 24.95 -53.05 15.59
N ASP A 100 24.07 -53.97 15.19
CA ASP A 100 24.09 -54.57 13.85
C ASP A 100 23.49 -53.66 12.75
N THR A 101 22.85 -52.53 13.12
CA THR A 101 22.25 -51.61 12.13
C THR A 101 23.24 -50.52 11.75
N TYR A 102 23.66 -50.53 10.48
CA TYR A 102 24.32 -49.39 9.86
C TYR A 102 23.24 -48.37 9.44
N ARG A 103 23.37 -47.15 9.94
CA ARG A 103 22.47 -46.01 9.66
C ARG A 103 23.22 -44.97 8.83
N ILE A 104 22.52 -44.29 7.94
CA ILE A 104 23.04 -43.10 7.27
C ILE A 104 21.94 -42.04 7.16
N ASN A 105 22.26 -40.84 7.59
CA ASN A 105 21.41 -39.66 7.40
C ASN A 105 21.94 -38.90 6.18
N ILE A 106 21.05 -38.36 5.35
CA ILE A 106 21.41 -37.53 4.19
C ILE A 106 20.48 -36.32 4.12
N THR A 107 21.02 -35.17 3.70
CA THR A 107 20.25 -33.94 3.50
C THR A 107 20.01 -33.75 2.01
N LEU A 108 18.77 -33.52 1.59
CA LEU A 108 18.42 -33.10 0.23
C LEU A 108 18.22 -31.58 0.25
N ARG A 109 18.82 -30.86 -0.71
CA ARG A 109 18.62 -29.43 -0.97
C ARG A 109 18.41 -29.18 -2.47
N MET A 110 17.24 -28.69 -2.83
CA MET A 110 16.89 -28.30 -4.20
C MET A 110 15.82 -27.19 -4.23
N ASP A 111 15.58 -26.58 -5.39
CA ASP A 111 14.49 -25.62 -5.58
C ASP A 111 13.11 -26.29 -5.74
N ASP A 112 12.06 -25.62 -5.27
CA ASP A 112 10.67 -26.08 -5.32
C ASP A 112 10.08 -26.14 -6.72
N LYS A 113 10.41 -25.18 -7.62
CA LYS A 113 9.97 -25.26 -9.02
C LYS A 113 10.67 -26.38 -9.76
N GLN A 114 11.97 -26.58 -9.51
CA GLN A 114 12.71 -27.70 -10.09
C GLN A 114 12.06 -29.04 -9.70
N LEU A 115 11.70 -29.23 -8.43
CA LEU A 115 11.02 -30.45 -7.99
C LEU A 115 9.60 -30.56 -8.59
N ARG A 116 8.84 -29.46 -8.68
CA ARG A 116 7.51 -29.44 -9.33
C ARG A 116 7.56 -29.81 -10.81
N SER A 117 8.56 -29.35 -11.57
CA SER A 117 8.74 -29.75 -12.97
C SER A 117 8.89 -31.26 -13.05
N VAL A 118 9.88 -31.84 -12.37
CA VAL A 118 10.16 -33.28 -12.40
C VAL A 118 8.94 -34.11 -11.99
N ILE A 119 8.16 -33.68 -10.98
CA ILE A 119 6.90 -34.32 -10.60
C ILE A 119 5.86 -34.26 -11.73
N SER A 120 5.73 -33.11 -12.40
CA SER A 120 4.78 -32.91 -13.50
C SER A 120 5.18 -33.67 -14.76
N ASP A 121 6.47 -33.66 -15.10
CA ASP A 121 7.08 -34.34 -16.26
C ASP A 121 6.94 -35.87 -16.16
N LEU A 122 7.06 -36.43 -14.95
CA LEU A 122 6.79 -37.84 -14.64
C LEU A 122 5.30 -38.21 -14.61
N GLY A 123 4.38 -37.24 -14.71
CA GLY A 123 2.95 -37.48 -14.55
C GLY A 123 2.52 -37.80 -13.11
N LEU A 124 3.39 -37.57 -12.12
CA LEU A 124 3.14 -37.76 -10.67
C LEU A 124 2.25 -36.64 -10.08
N ALA A 125 1.23 -36.24 -10.83
CA ALA A 125 0.23 -35.24 -10.45
C ALA A 125 -0.69 -35.78 -9.33
N LEU A 126 -0.21 -35.65 -8.09
CA LEU A 126 -0.81 -36.21 -6.89
C LEU A 126 -1.20 -35.07 -5.94
N ASN A 127 -2.40 -35.15 -5.34
CA ASN A 127 -3.05 -34.03 -4.63
C ASN A 127 -3.17 -32.71 -5.45
N THR A 128 -2.77 -32.71 -6.72
CA THR A 128 -2.87 -31.58 -7.64
C THR A 128 -4.30 -31.11 -7.79
N ASN A 129 -5.30 -32.01 -7.74
CA ASN A 129 -6.70 -31.63 -7.87
C ASN A 129 -7.24 -30.79 -6.69
N THR A 130 -6.54 -30.78 -5.54
CA THR A 130 -6.90 -29.98 -4.36
C THR A 130 -6.03 -28.73 -4.17
N VAL A 131 -4.90 -28.60 -4.89
CA VAL A 131 -4.05 -27.40 -4.88
C VAL A 131 -4.21 -26.60 -6.18
N ARG A 132 -4.19 -27.23 -7.36
CA ARG A 132 -4.49 -26.58 -8.66
C ARG A 132 -5.94 -26.11 -8.79
N SER A 133 -6.84 -26.54 -7.89
CA SER A 133 -8.18 -25.95 -7.78
C SER A 133 -8.14 -24.53 -7.26
N GLN A 134 -7.17 -24.21 -6.39
CA GLN A 134 -7.15 -22.98 -5.60
C GLN A 134 -6.78 -21.77 -6.46
N SER A 135 -7.74 -20.88 -6.58
CA SER A 135 -7.77 -19.81 -7.56
C SER A 135 -7.51 -18.43 -6.93
N PHE A 136 -6.53 -17.70 -7.48
CA PHE A 136 -6.22 -16.33 -7.11
C PHE A 136 -6.82 -15.34 -8.09
N LEU A 137 -7.68 -14.44 -7.63
CA LEU A 137 -7.94 -13.20 -8.35
C LEU A 137 -6.91 -12.15 -7.89
N VAL A 138 -5.99 -11.78 -8.77
CA VAL A 138 -4.91 -10.82 -8.48
C VAL A 138 -5.26 -9.46 -9.07
N LEU A 139 -5.39 -8.45 -8.22
CA LEU A 139 -5.53 -7.05 -8.61
C LEU A 139 -4.25 -6.29 -8.21
N MET A 140 -3.52 -5.77 -9.20
CA MET A 140 -2.24 -5.11 -8.98
C MET A 140 -2.09 -3.84 -9.81
N ASP A 141 -1.66 -2.76 -9.15
CA ASP A 141 -1.30 -1.47 -9.77
C ASP A 141 0.24 -1.31 -9.79
N GLU A 142 0.79 -0.71 -10.85
CA GLU A 142 2.22 -0.41 -10.97
C GLU A 142 2.43 1.08 -11.25
N PHE A 143 3.28 1.71 -10.45
CA PHE A 143 3.68 3.11 -10.57
C PHE A 143 5.13 3.15 -11.04
N PHE A 144 5.39 3.89 -12.11
CA PHE A 144 6.73 4.06 -12.67
C PHE A 144 7.11 5.54 -12.68
N THR A 145 8.10 5.94 -11.87
CA THR A 145 8.54 7.35 -11.84
C THR A 145 9.66 7.58 -12.85
N THR A 146 9.52 8.60 -13.69
CA THR A 146 10.62 9.12 -14.50
C THR A 146 11.71 9.74 -13.63
N PRO A 147 12.97 9.81 -14.10
CA PRO A 147 14.03 10.53 -13.39
C PRO A 147 13.66 12.00 -13.22
N THR A 148 13.75 12.52 -12.00
CA THR A 148 13.47 13.94 -11.71
C THR A 148 14.73 14.77 -11.97
N ASP A 149 14.84 15.40 -13.14
CA ASP A 149 15.93 16.35 -13.39
C ASP A 149 15.66 17.68 -12.69
N LEU A 150 16.24 17.83 -11.50
CA LEU A 150 16.17 19.05 -10.70
C LEU A 150 16.84 20.27 -11.36
N ARG A 151 17.53 20.11 -12.50
CA ARG A 151 18.11 21.19 -13.31
C ARG A 151 17.23 21.62 -14.49
N ALA A 152 16.20 20.84 -14.82
CA ALA A 152 15.30 21.09 -15.94
C ALA A 152 13.83 21.09 -15.44
N PRO A 153 13.35 22.16 -14.79
CA PRO A 153 11.96 22.25 -14.36
C PRO A 153 10.99 22.23 -15.55
N LEU A 154 9.80 21.68 -15.33
CA LEU A 154 8.71 21.60 -16.31
C LEU A 154 8.03 22.95 -16.56
N GLU A 155 7.97 23.81 -15.53
CA GLU A 155 7.40 25.14 -15.59
C GLU A 155 8.08 26.02 -14.53
N GLU A 156 8.55 27.21 -14.92
CA GLU A 156 9.03 28.23 -13.99
C GLU A 156 8.21 29.52 -14.21
N LEU A 157 7.37 29.85 -13.24
CA LEU A 157 6.56 31.07 -13.23
C LEU A 157 7.17 32.06 -12.24
N ILE A 158 7.52 33.25 -12.73
CA ILE A 158 8.01 34.36 -11.90
C ILE A 158 7.01 35.51 -11.99
N GLU A 159 6.24 35.69 -10.92
CA GLU A 159 5.31 36.81 -10.78
C GLU A 159 5.99 37.95 -9.99
N TYR A 160 6.04 39.12 -10.61
CA TYR A 160 6.34 40.40 -9.95
C TYR A 160 5.03 41.19 -9.86
N LYS A 161 4.65 41.60 -8.65
CA LYS A 161 3.50 42.49 -8.41
C LYS A 161 3.97 43.64 -7.53
N HIS A 162 3.63 44.87 -7.90
CA HIS A 162 3.97 46.08 -7.17
C HIS A 162 2.66 46.85 -6.90
N GLU A 163 2.40 47.16 -5.64
CA GLU A 163 1.23 47.90 -5.18
C GLU A 163 1.69 49.15 -4.44
N ALA A 164 2.00 50.19 -5.23
CA ALA A 164 2.11 51.56 -4.77
C ALA A 164 0.72 52.17 -4.58
N GLY A 165 0.49 52.84 -3.45
CA GLY A 165 -0.79 53.49 -3.17
C GLY A 165 -0.76 54.40 -1.95
N ASN A 166 -1.46 55.53 -2.05
CA ASN A 166 -1.59 56.52 -0.98
C ASN A 166 -3.04 56.59 -0.53
N SER A 167 -3.30 56.33 0.75
CA SER A 167 -4.65 56.46 1.33
C SER A 167 -4.78 57.74 2.15
N TYR A 168 -5.83 58.52 1.88
CA TYR A 168 -6.13 59.79 2.54
C TYR A 168 -7.51 59.73 3.20
N LYS A 169 -7.58 60.09 4.48
CA LYS A 169 -8.82 60.07 5.28
C LYS A 169 -9.00 61.37 6.03
N GLU A 170 -9.46 62.38 5.30
CA GLU A 170 -9.85 63.66 5.88
C GLU A 170 -11.10 63.50 6.76
N LYS A 171 -11.12 64.19 7.91
CA LYS A 171 -12.24 64.22 8.86
C LYS A 171 -12.44 65.64 9.38
N GLU A 172 -13.19 66.45 8.64
CA GLU A 172 -13.69 67.73 9.12
C GLU A 172 -15.18 67.90 8.80
N ALA A 173 -15.84 68.76 9.58
CA ALA A 173 -17.29 68.88 9.59
C ALA A 173 -17.74 70.31 9.92
N ALA A 174 -18.78 70.75 9.19
CA ALA A 174 -19.58 71.95 9.43
C ALA A 174 -18.90 73.33 9.18
N ALA A 175 -19.59 74.35 8.64
CA ALA A 175 -20.86 74.35 7.91
C ALA A 175 -21.13 75.68 7.17
N ARG A 176 -22.04 75.63 6.18
CA ARG A 176 -22.82 76.75 5.60
C ARG A 176 -22.06 77.87 4.85
N SER A 177 -22.03 77.77 3.53
CA SER A 177 -22.82 78.70 2.69
C SER A 177 -23.20 78.07 1.34
N SER A 178 -24.39 78.41 0.84
CA SER A 178 -25.06 78.06 -0.43
C SER A 178 -24.26 77.56 -1.65
N LYS A 179 -24.78 76.71 -2.57
CA LYS A 179 -26.07 75.98 -2.64
C LYS A 179 -26.13 75.02 -3.86
N SER A 180 -26.71 73.83 -3.65
CA SER A 180 -27.24 72.85 -4.65
C SER A 180 -26.21 72.00 -5.45
N ALA A 181 -26.51 70.77 -5.87
CA ALA A 181 -27.79 70.05 -5.84
C ALA A 181 -27.70 68.52 -5.64
N TYR A 182 -28.81 67.92 -5.19
CA TYR A 182 -29.21 66.50 -5.21
C TYR A 182 -28.32 65.40 -4.63
N VAL A 183 -28.76 64.88 -3.48
CA VAL A 183 -28.49 63.53 -2.98
C VAL A 183 -29.45 62.53 -3.62
N ALA A 184 -28.98 61.34 -3.96
CA ALA A 184 -29.81 60.16 -4.21
C ALA A 184 -29.10 58.86 -3.80
N SER A 185 -29.31 58.42 -2.56
CA SER A 185 -29.34 56.99 -2.24
C SER A 185 -30.68 56.43 -2.78
N ASP A 186 -30.82 55.17 -3.18
CA ASP A 186 -30.24 53.94 -2.62
C ASP A 186 -30.22 52.80 -3.67
N LYS A 187 -29.73 51.62 -3.26
CA LYS A 187 -29.84 50.27 -3.86
C LYS A 187 -30.54 50.08 -5.22
N ALA A 188 -29.71 49.57 -6.15
CA ALA A 188 -29.94 48.34 -6.92
C ALA A 188 -31.26 48.19 -7.74
N ALA A 189 -31.13 48.41 -9.05
CA ALA A 189 -31.96 47.75 -10.06
C ALA A 189 -31.06 47.16 -11.16
N TYR A 190 -31.27 45.89 -11.52
CA TYR A 190 -30.61 45.24 -12.66
C TYR A 190 -31.30 45.62 -13.97
N ALA A 191 -30.53 46.09 -14.95
CA ALA A 191 -30.87 45.98 -16.38
C ALA A 191 -29.58 45.98 -17.22
N VAL A 192 -29.56 45.24 -18.34
CA VAL A 192 -28.38 45.04 -19.19
C VAL A 192 -28.77 45.27 -20.66
N LYS A 193 -27.77 45.65 -21.48
CA LYS A 193 -27.77 45.99 -22.92
C LYS A 193 -28.01 47.48 -23.21
N GLY A 194 -27.28 48.11 -24.13
CA GLY A 194 -26.07 47.63 -24.83
C GLY A 194 -25.80 48.34 -26.16
N ALA A 195 -24.51 48.45 -26.52
CA ALA A 195 -23.98 49.08 -27.74
C ALA A 195 -24.23 50.62 -27.84
N SER A 196 -23.42 51.44 -28.53
CA SER A 196 -22.38 51.16 -29.54
C SER A 196 -21.24 52.19 -29.52
N ALA A 197 -20.06 51.76 -30.03
CA ALA A 197 -19.13 52.49 -30.90
C ALA A 197 -18.41 53.82 -30.49
N SER A 198 -17.10 53.83 -30.85
CA SER A 198 -16.30 54.94 -31.40
C SER A 198 -16.09 56.26 -30.62
N THR A 199 -14.94 56.30 -29.92
CA THR A 199 -13.81 57.23 -30.16
C THR A 199 -14.06 58.65 -30.72
N VAL A 200 -13.60 59.66 -29.97
CA VAL A 200 -13.11 60.96 -30.50
C VAL A 200 -11.75 61.26 -29.83
N ASN A 201 -10.88 62.03 -30.49
CA ASN A 201 -9.47 62.26 -30.13
C ASN A 201 -9.16 63.78 -30.03
N ALA A 202 -8.04 64.13 -29.39
CA ALA A 202 -7.54 65.48 -29.08
C ALA A 202 -8.43 66.31 -28.10
N GLY A 203 -7.92 67.15 -27.20
CA GLY A 203 -6.52 67.47 -26.85
C GLY A 203 -6.07 68.85 -27.36
N TYR A 204 -5.71 69.77 -26.44
CA TYR A 204 -4.80 70.91 -26.72
C TYR A 204 -4.19 71.49 -25.43
N ASP A 205 -3.12 72.25 -25.60
CA ASP A 205 -2.17 72.78 -24.60
C ASP A 205 -2.54 74.21 -24.11
N SER A 206 -2.15 74.58 -22.87
CA SER A 206 -2.31 75.93 -22.32
C SER A 206 -1.15 76.41 -21.42
N ARG A 207 -0.04 76.80 -22.07
CA ARG A 207 0.77 78.03 -21.82
C ARG A 207 0.81 78.63 -20.39
N VAL A 208 2.03 78.89 -19.90
CA VAL A 208 2.38 80.18 -19.24
C VAL A 208 3.77 80.61 -19.75
N ALA A 209 4.01 81.91 -19.88
CA ALA A 209 5.32 82.48 -20.23
C ALA A 209 5.74 83.58 -19.23
N ALA A 210 7.03 83.63 -18.93
CA ALA A 210 7.72 84.75 -18.27
C ALA A 210 9.17 84.79 -18.79
N ALA A 211 9.79 85.97 -18.83
CA ALA A 211 11.05 86.20 -19.54
C ALA A 211 12.21 86.61 -18.61
N GLN A 212 13.44 86.47 -19.15
CA GLN A 212 14.64 87.33 -19.06
C GLN A 212 14.79 88.30 -17.85
N ASN A 213 15.97 88.54 -17.27
CA ASN A 213 17.35 88.03 -17.43
C ASN A 213 18.11 88.40 -16.10
N ASP A 214 19.42 88.27 -15.86
CA ASP A 214 20.63 87.96 -16.67
C ASP A 214 21.73 87.36 -15.73
N GLY A 215 22.99 87.28 -16.19
CA GLY A 215 24.11 87.78 -15.39
C GLY A 215 24.82 86.84 -14.40
N GLN A 216 25.74 86.03 -14.92
CA GLN A 216 27.04 85.69 -14.32
C GLN A 216 27.16 85.41 -12.79
N GLY A 217 27.23 84.12 -12.45
CA GLY A 217 28.41 83.58 -11.74
C GLY A 217 28.47 83.54 -10.19
N GLY A 218 28.37 82.33 -9.63
CA GLY A 218 29.31 81.86 -8.58
C GLY A 218 28.91 81.92 -7.09
N LYS A 219 28.72 80.71 -6.51
CA LYS A 219 29.06 80.31 -5.11
C LYS A 219 28.36 80.98 -3.89
N ALA A 220 27.39 80.24 -3.34
CA ALA A 220 27.36 79.69 -1.96
C ALA A 220 27.13 80.55 -0.67
N ALA A 221 26.05 80.15 0.04
CA ALA A 221 25.94 79.83 1.49
C ALA A 221 25.45 80.85 2.56
N VAL A 222 24.68 80.31 3.54
CA VAL A 222 24.32 80.78 4.93
C VAL A 222 23.60 82.16 5.09
N ALA A 223 22.84 82.56 6.12
CA ALA A 223 22.32 82.04 7.42
C ALA A 223 21.21 83.03 7.95
N ALA A 224 20.68 83.05 9.19
CA ALA A 224 20.02 82.05 10.08
C ALA A 224 19.60 82.74 11.44
N ARG A 225 18.83 82.05 12.33
CA ARG A 225 18.30 82.44 13.69
C ARG A 225 16.92 83.13 13.72
N ASP A 226 15.96 82.96 14.66
CA ASP A 226 15.80 82.29 16.00
C ASP A 226 15.86 83.18 17.28
N SER A 227 14.86 83.04 18.21
CA SER A 227 15.06 82.95 19.70
C SER A 227 13.79 82.91 20.61
N GLY A 228 13.59 81.83 21.40
CA GLY A 228 13.11 81.79 22.82
C GLY A 228 11.60 81.80 23.22
N ARG A 229 11.17 81.52 24.49
CA ARG A 229 11.75 80.78 25.65
C ARG A 229 10.77 80.58 26.88
N TYR A 230 10.62 79.35 27.41
CA TYR A 230 10.12 78.94 28.79
C TYR A 230 8.65 79.29 29.23
N SER A 231 8.01 78.73 30.29
CA SER A 231 8.45 77.92 31.47
C SER A 231 7.37 76.97 32.10
N ALA A 232 7.81 75.76 32.54
CA ALA A 232 7.55 74.97 33.80
C ALA A 232 6.11 74.82 34.43
N ALA A 233 5.77 73.89 35.35
CA ALA A 233 6.56 72.92 36.15
C ALA A 233 5.91 71.50 36.41
N SER A 234 5.46 71.20 37.65
CA SER A 234 5.26 69.86 38.31
C SER A 234 3.79 69.46 38.60
N GLY A 235 3.42 68.23 39.03
CA GLY A 235 4.14 66.96 39.17
C GLY A 235 3.44 65.89 40.07
N SER A 236 3.53 64.61 39.67
CA SER A 236 3.74 63.36 40.48
C SER A 236 3.10 63.18 41.89
N THR A 237 2.56 62.04 42.35
CA THR A 237 2.81 60.58 42.14
C THR A 237 1.54 59.80 42.56
N TYR A 238 1.35 58.47 42.46
CA TYR A 238 2.08 57.32 41.87
C TYR A 238 1.11 56.64 40.84
N GLN A 239 1.04 55.34 40.48
CA GLN A 239 1.82 54.07 40.54
C GLN A 239 1.21 53.16 39.43
N ALA A 240 1.84 52.18 38.78
CA ALA A 240 3.19 51.63 38.71
C ALA A 240 3.59 51.59 37.20
N ALA A 241 4.85 51.59 36.72
CA ALA A 241 6.10 50.91 37.10
C ALA A 241 6.09 49.40 36.78
N GLY A 242 6.77 48.93 35.72
CA GLY A 242 7.59 49.63 34.71
C GLY A 242 7.90 48.68 33.54
N ALA A 243 8.88 48.88 32.65
CA ALA A 243 9.91 49.91 32.42
C ALA A 243 10.58 49.54 31.06
N ARG A 244 11.25 50.35 30.24
CA ARG A 244 11.84 51.72 30.20
C ARG A 244 11.97 52.07 28.69
N SER A 245 12.27 53.27 28.19
CA SER A 245 12.76 54.57 28.70
C SER A 245 12.57 55.63 27.58
N THR A 246 13.07 56.87 27.58
CA THR A 246 12.97 58.09 28.45
C THR A 246 13.59 59.23 27.62
N THR A 247 13.15 60.48 27.61
CA THR A 247 12.13 61.19 28.42
C THR A 247 11.29 62.09 27.47
N VAL A 248 10.67 63.25 27.75
CA VAL A 248 10.69 64.28 28.82
C VAL A 248 9.25 64.72 29.10
N ALA A 249 8.96 65.29 30.28
CA ALA A 249 7.66 65.88 30.62
C ALA A 249 7.83 67.32 31.12
N ALA A 250 6.88 68.20 30.77
CA ALA A 250 6.77 69.54 31.35
C ALA A 250 5.32 70.08 31.26
N ALA A 251 4.75 70.39 32.43
CA ALA A 251 3.71 71.40 32.68
C ALA A 251 2.37 71.39 31.93
N SER A 252 1.29 71.50 32.71
CA SER A 252 -0.09 71.72 32.25
C SER A 252 -0.52 73.19 32.36
N SER A 253 -1.23 73.73 31.34
CA SER A 253 -2.42 74.57 31.57
C SER A 253 -3.23 74.86 30.29
N SER A 254 -4.48 74.42 30.29
CA SER A 254 -5.66 75.04 29.64
C SER A 254 -5.46 76.00 28.44
N SER A 255 -5.68 75.51 27.22
CA SER A 255 -6.62 76.10 26.25
C SER A 255 -6.78 75.17 25.04
N ALA A 256 -7.98 75.15 24.43
CA ALA A 256 -8.25 74.29 23.27
C ALA A 256 -7.89 75.02 21.97
N ALA A 257 -6.94 74.47 21.22
CA ALA A 257 -6.55 74.97 19.89
C ALA A 257 -6.41 73.80 18.90
N TYR A 258 -6.94 74.03 17.70
CA TYR A 258 -7.02 73.12 16.57
C TYR A 258 -5.69 72.40 16.23
N ALA A 259 -5.78 71.10 15.90
CA ALA A 259 -4.69 70.34 15.28
C ALA A 259 -5.25 69.34 14.28
N HIS A 260 -5.07 69.58 12.97
CA HIS A 260 -5.45 68.63 11.92
C HIS A 260 -4.49 67.43 11.96
N GLN A 261 -4.97 66.26 12.38
CA GLN A 261 -4.21 65.01 12.27
C GLN A 261 -4.42 64.39 10.88
N VAL A 262 -3.56 64.79 9.94
CA VAL A 262 -3.50 64.17 8.61
C VAL A 262 -2.77 62.82 8.70
N ASN A 263 -3.53 61.75 8.89
CA ASN A 263 -3.02 60.39 8.71
C ASN A 263 -3.01 60.07 7.20
N ALA A 264 -1.89 60.37 6.55
CA ALA A 264 -1.54 59.82 5.25
C ALA A 264 -0.72 58.55 5.45
N GLU A 265 -1.13 57.45 4.81
CA GLU A 265 -0.39 56.19 4.78
C GLU A 265 -0.06 55.87 3.32
N GLU A 266 1.22 55.96 2.99
CA GLU A 266 1.84 55.63 1.70
C GLU A 266 2.45 54.23 1.81
N HIS A 267 2.08 53.34 0.89
CA HIS A 267 2.65 52.00 0.82
C HIS A 267 3.24 51.72 -0.56
N ASP A 268 4.49 51.24 -0.59
CA ASP A 268 5.06 50.55 -1.74
C ASP A 268 5.31 49.10 -1.35
N ASN A 269 4.41 48.22 -1.77
CA ASN A 269 4.53 46.78 -1.53
C ASN A 269 4.98 46.08 -2.80
N THR A 270 6.24 45.62 -2.83
CA THR A 270 6.77 44.74 -3.87
C THR A 270 6.64 43.27 -3.47
N TYR A 271 5.89 42.50 -4.23
CA TYR A 271 5.73 41.06 -4.07
C TYR A 271 6.49 40.30 -5.16
N PHE A 272 7.38 39.40 -4.73
CA PHE A 272 8.07 38.45 -5.59
C PHE A 272 7.54 37.03 -5.30
N LYS A 273 7.09 36.33 -6.34
CA LYS A 273 6.64 34.94 -6.24
C LYS A 273 7.25 34.13 -7.39
N LYS A 274 8.23 33.29 -7.08
CA LYS A 274 8.79 32.27 -7.97
C LYS A 274 8.16 30.91 -7.65
N LEU A 275 7.47 30.32 -8.61
CA LEU A 275 6.94 28.96 -8.56
C LEU A 275 7.71 28.09 -9.55
N VAL A 276 8.39 27.06 -9.04
CA VAL A 276 9.10 26.06 -9.85
C VAL A 276 8.37 24.73 -9.75
N LYS A 277 8.00 24.19 -10.90
CA LYS A 277 7.25 22.94 -11.05
C LYS A 277 8.15 21.94 -11.76
N TYR A 278 8.50 20.86 -11.08
CA TYR A 278 9.30 19.78 -11.66
C TYR A 278 8.43 18.80 -12.44
N GLN A 279 9.05 17.83 -13.12
CA GLN A 279 8.33 16.71 -13.73
C GLN A 279 7.46 16.03 -12.66
N PRO A 280 6.19 15.69 -12.96
CA PRO A 280 5.35 15.00 -12.01
C PRO A 280 5.93 13.63 -11.69
N GLN A 281 6.16 13.35 -10.41
CA GLN A 281 6.18 11.96 -9.94
C GLN A 281 4.81 11.35 -10.29
N ASN A 282 4.82 10.12 -10.79
CA ASN A 282 3.75 9.57 -11.61
C ASN A 282 2.36 9.68 -10.92
N THR A 283 1.42 10.37 -11.56
CA THR A 283 0.15 10.80 -10.97
C THR A 283 -0.92 9.71 -10.88
N GLY A 284 -0.58 8.48 -11.27
CA GLY A 284 -1.43 7.30 -11.16
C GLY A 284 -0.69 6.02 -11.55
N PRO A 285 -1.37 4.87 -11.52
CA PRO A 285 -0.81 3.63 -12.04
C PRO A 285 -0.68 3.68 -13.57
N ASP A 286 0.35 3.04 -14.08
CA ASP A 286 0.62 2.91 -15.52
C ASP A 286 -0.39 1.97 -16.18
N LYS A 287 -0.63 2.19 -17.47
CA LYS A 287 -1.41 1.32 -18.36
C LYS A 287 -0.69 0.00 -18.64
N LYS A 288 0.64 0.00 -18.62
CA LYS A 288 1.47 -1.21 -18.62
C LYS A 288 1.85 -1.56 -17.19
N ASN A 289 1.45 -2.73 -16.70
CA ASN A 289 1.95 -3.28 -15.44
C ASN A 289 2.84 -4.48 -15.76
N TYR A 290 4.16 -4.31 -15.63
CA TYR A 290 5.13 -5.38 -15.89
C TYR A 290 5.13 -6.38 -14.73
N THR A 291 5.14 -5.90 -13.48
CA THR A 291 5.18 -6.73 -12.28
C THR A 291 3.98 -7.69 -12.21
N TYR A 292 2.77 -7.26 -12.56
CA TYR A 292 1.58 -8.14 -12.62
C TYR A 292 1.70 -9.26 -13.66
N ASN A 293 2.30 -8.97 -14.81
CA ASN A 293 2.42 -9.97 -15.87
C ASN A 293 3.49 -11.03 -15.53
N GLU A 294 4.63 -10.60 -14.98
CA GLU A 294 5.64 -11.50 -14.46
C GLU A 294 5.10 -12.31 -13.27
N LEU A 295 4.44 -11.66 -12.29
CA LEU A 295 3.84 -12.31 -11.12
C LEU A 295 2.82 -13.39 -11.49
N LYS A 296 2.00 -13.18 -12.54
CA LYS A 296 1.13 -14.24 -13.09
C LYS A 296 1.92 -15.46 -13.55
N GLY A 297 2.99 -15.27 -14.33
CA GLY A 297 3.86 -16.36 -14.76
C GLY A 297 4.49 -17.09 -13.57
N GLN A 298 5.05 -16.33 -12.63
CA GLN A 298 5.67 -16.87 -11.42
C GLN A 298 4.71 -17.68 -10.53
N PHE A 299 3.40 -17.40 -10.56
CA PHE A 299 2.39 -18.23 -9.89
C PHE A 299 2.02 -19.49 -10.67
N VAL A 300 1.93 -19.43 -12.00
CA VAL A 300 1.71 -20.62 -12.84
C VAL A 300 2.84 -21.64 -12.65
N ASP A 301 4.10 -21.17 -12.56
CA ASP A 301 5.27 -22.00 -12.24
C ASP A 301 5.18 -22.71 -10.87
N LEU A 302 4.32 -22.23 -9.96
CA LEU A 302 4.13 -22.74 -8.59
C LEU A 302 2.84 -23.56 -8.43
N ASP A 303 2.24 -24.03 -9.53
CA ASP A 303 0.92 -24.68 -9.60
C ASP A 303 -0.26 -23.80 -9.13
N ILE A 304 -0.07 -22.48 -8.96
CA ILE A 304 -1.09 -21.56 -8.45
C ILE A 304 -1.90 -20.98 -9.62
N LYS A 305 -3.19 -21.32 -9.67
CA LYS A 305 -4.11 -20.88 -10.72
C LYS A 305 -4.47 -19.40 -10.54
N VAL A 306 -3.91 -18.52 -11.38
CA VAL A 306 -4.31 -17.11 -11.41
C VAL A 306 -5.48 -16.89 -12.38
N ILE A 307 -6.53 -16.22 -11.89
CA ILE A 307 -7.62 -15.67 -12.68
C ILE A 307 -7.19 -14.27 -13.14
N ASP A 308 -7.16 -14.01 -14.45
CA ASP A 308 -6.82 -12.66 -14.92
C ASP A 308 -7.97 -11.68 -14.62
N ASN A 309 -7.65 -10.72 -13.75
CA ASN A 309 -8.57 -9.71 -13.25
C ASN A 309 -9.10 -8.75 -14.34
N THR A 310 -8.47 -8.65 -15.52
CA THR A 310 -8.97 -7.82 -16.63
C THR A 310 -10.40 -8.17 -17.05
N LEU A 311 -10.76 -9.46 -17.06
CA LEU A 311 -12.10 -9.96 -17.40
C LEU A 311 -13.16 -9.60 -16.34
N PHE A 312 -12.75 -9.46 -15.08
CA PHE A 312 -13.65 -9.29 -13.94
C PHE A 312 -13.77 -7.82 -13.51
N ARG A 313 -12.67 -7.05 -13.58
CA ARG A 313 -12.64 -5.61 -13.32
C ARG A 313 -13.54 -4.85 -14.30
N SER A 314 -13.51 -5.23 -15.57
CA SER A 314 -14.38 -4.65 -16.62
C SER A 314 -15.87 -4.96 -16.41
N ARG A 315 -16.22 -6.17 -15.95
CA ARG A 315 -17.61 -6.54 -15.62
C ARG A 315 -18.16 -5.79 -14.41
N TYR A 316 -17.36 -5.62 -13.35
CA TYR A 316 -17.82 -5.03 -12.09
C TYR A 316 -17.78 -3.49 -12.10
N PHE A 317 -16.67 -2.89 -12.53
CA PHE A 317 -16.51 -1.42 -12.54
C PHE A 317 -16.98 -0.77 -13.84
N GLY A 318 -17.23 -1.55 -14.90
CA GLY A 318 -17.56 -1.04 -16.22
C GLY A 318 -16.44 -0.14 -16.77
N ASN A 319 -16.83 1.03 -17.27
CA ASN A 319 -15.90 2.02 -17.80
C ASN A 319 -15.23 2.90 -16.72
N LYS A 320 -15.41 2.62 -15.42
CA LYS A 320 -14.83 3.45 -14.34
C LYS A 320 -13.38 3.03 -14.04
N PRO A 321 -12.38 3.92 -14.20
CA PRO A 321 -11.02 3.65 -13.75
C PRO A 321 -10.97 3.72 -12.21
N VAL A 322 -10.84 2.55 -11.57
CA VAL A 322 -10.62 2.43 -10.13
C VAL A 322 -9.19 1.95 -9.88
N THR A 323 -8.45 2.71 -9.08
CA THR A 323 -7.11 2.38 -8.60
C THR A 323 -7.21 1.52 -7.34
N LEU A 324 -6.16 0.75 -7.03
CA LEU A 324 -6.09 -0.10 -5.84
C LEU A 324 -6.38 0.69 -4.55
N ASP A 325 -5.73 1.83 -4.40
CA ASP A 325 -5.88 2.76 -3.27
C ASP A 325 -7.34 3.22 -3.05
N LYS A 326 -8.07 3.52 -4.14
CA LYS A 326 -9.49 3.88 -4.06
C LYS A 326 -10.39 2.70 -3.74
N LEU A 327 -9.97 1.48 -4.07
CA LEU A 327 -10.70 0.28 -3.72
C LEU A 327 -10.49 -0.07 -2.24
N GLU A 328 -9.24 -0.14 -1.79
CA GLU A 328 -8.86 -0.49 -0.41
C GLU A 328 -9.51 0.42 0.64
N ASN A 329 -9.53 1.74 0.39
CA ASN A 329 -10.12 2.72 1.28
C ASN A 329 -11.65 2.85 1.12
N SER A 330 -12.35 1.80 0.66
CA SER A 330 -13.79 1.84 0.38
C SER A 330 -14.53 0.54 0.73
N ALA A 331 -15.83 0.66 1.00
CA ALA A 331 -16.75 -0.48 1.10
C ALA A 331 -16.91 -1.26 -0.23
N GLU A 332 -16.36 -0.74 -1.34
CA GLU A 332 -16.43 -1.41 -2.63
C GLU A 332 -15.42 -2.57 -2.75
N LEU A 333 -14.39 -2.62 -1.87
CA LEU A 333 -13.52 -3.78 -1.76
C LEU A 333 -14.30 -5.02 -1.31
N GLU A 334 -15.09 -4.92 -0.23
CA GLU A 334 -15.88 -6.05 0.29
C GLU A 334 -16.85 -6.59 -0.77
N LYS A 335 -17.50 -5.68 -1.50
CA LYS A 335 -18.38 -6.02 -2.62
C LYS A 335 -17.63 -6.69 -3.78
N TYR A 336 -16.41 -6.20 -4.11
CA TYR A 336 -15.60 -6.79 -5.17
C TYR A 336 -15.00 -8.16 -4.80
N VAL A 337 -14.68 -8.39 -3.51
CA VAL A 337 -14.27 -9.69 -2.98
C VAL A 337 -15.43 -10.69 -3.01
N ASN A 338 -16.64 -10.24 -2.66
CA ASN A 338 -17.86 -11.04 -2.82
C ASN A 338 -18.16 -11.37 -4.29
N PHE A 339 -17.91 -10.44 -5.21
CA PHE A 339 -17.98 -10.67 -6.66
C PHE A 339 -16.90 -11.68 -7.12
N ALA A 340 -15.66 -11.57 -6.64
CA ALA A 340 -14.58 -12.51 -6.92
C ALA A 340 -14.94 -13.95 -6.49
N ARG A 341 -15.53 -14.11 -5.29
CA ARG A 341 -16.01 -15.41 -4.79
C ARG A 341 -17.11 -16.01 -5.68
N LYS A 342 -18.10 -15.21 -6.08
CA LYS A 342 -19.33 -15.69 -6.73
C LYS A 342 -19.22 -15.82 -8.24
N GLU A 343 -18.63 -14.83 -8.90
CA GLU A 343 -18.58 -14.71 -10.37
C GLU A 343 -17.24 -15.17 -10.95
N ALA A 344 -16.14 -14.92 -10.25
CA ALA A 344 -14.80 -15.36 -10.69
C ALA A 344 -14.42 -16.75 -10.17
N THR A 345 -15.18 -17.31 -9.22
CA THR A 345 -14.86 -18.53 -8.46
C THR A 345 -13.44 -18.52 -7.89
N ALA A 346 -13.01 -17.36 -7.36
CA ALA A 346 -11.75 -17.16 -6.67
C ALA A 346 -11.81 -17.65 -5.21
N ASP A 347 -10.95 -18.59 -4.80
CA ASP A 347 -10.76 -18.99 -3.39
C ASP A 347 -10.01 -17.92 -2.58
N TYR A 348 -9.12 -17.21 -3.27
CA TYR A 348 -8.22 -16.21 -2.72
C TYR A 348 -8.23 -14.93 -3.55
N PHE A 349 -8.01 -13.81 -2.87
CA PHE A 349 -7.90 -12.51 -3.50
C PHE A 349 -6.61 -11.84 -3.05
N MET A 350 -5.95 -11.17 -3.99
CA MET A 350 -4.69 -10.48 -3.79
C MET A 350 -4.82 -9.03 -4.24
N LEU A 351 -4.41 -8.13 -3.35
CA LEU A 351 -4.14 -6.73 -3.64
C LEU A 351 -2.63 -6.56 -3.76
N GLY A 352 -2.15 -5.75 -4.70
CA GLY A 352 -0.73 -5.44 -4.79
C GLY A 352 -0.39 -4.10 -5.41
N THR A 353 0.69 -3.49 -4.95
CA THR A 353 1.30 -2.30 -5.54
C THR A 353 2.75 -2.59 -5.90
N SER A 354 3.20 -2.14 -7.07
CA SER A 354 4.61 -2.03 -7.43
C SER A 354 4.93 -0.56 -7.63
N VAL A 355 6.00 -0.05 -7.03
CA VAL A 355 6.52 1.29 -7.24
C VAL A 355 7.96 1.17 -7.69
N ILE A 356 8.19 1.46 -8.96
CA ILE A 356 9.51 1.40 -9.59
C ILE A 356 10.00 2.83 -9.86
N TYR A 357 11.18 3.13 -9.34
CA TYR A 357 11.87 4.39 -9.51
C TYR A 357 13.00 4.24 -10.54
N ASP A 358 12.87 4.90 -11.69
CA ASP A 358 14.01 5.11 -12.60
C ASP A 358 15.01 6.09 -11.95
N ARG A 359 16.28 5.70 -11.90
CA ARG A 359 17.38 6.47 -11.29
C ARG A 359 18.18 7.25 -12.34
N GLY A 360 17.83 7.12 -13.62
CA GLY A 360 18.65 7.57 -14.74
C GLY A 360 19.79 6.60 -15.02
N ILE A 361 20.87 7.11 -15.61
CA ILE A 361 22.06 6.33 -15.95
C ILE A 361 22.96 6.19 -14.72
N ASP A 362 23.31 4.97 -14.34
CA ASP A 362 24.27 4.70 -13.26
C ASP A 362 25.71 4.99 -13.73
N SER A 363 26.47 5.69 -12.88
CA SER A 363 27.83 6.17 -13.17
C SER A 363 28.88 5.07 -13.26
N ASN A 364 28.57 3.86 -12.78
CA ASN A 364 29.53 2.76 -12.67
C ASN A 364 29.40 1.78 -13.85
N SER A 365 28.18 1.58 -14.35
CA SER A 365 27.82 0.64 -15.40
C SER A 365 27.47 1.28 -16.74
N GLY A 366 27.19 2.60 -16.77
CA GLY A 366 26.77 3.32 -17.99
C GLY A 366 25.39 2.91 -18.50
N MET A 367 24.63 2.15 -17.73
CA MET A 367 23.29 1.64 -18.05
C MET A 367 22.21 2.38 -17.27
N HIS A 368 20.96 2.32 -17.73
CA HIS A 368 19.82 2.78 -16.93
C HIS A 368 19.71 1.91 -15.67
N ALA A 369 19.62 2.54 -14.51
CA ALA A 369 19.46 1.88 -13.22
C ALA A 369 18.08 2.19 -12.63
N CYS A 370 17.50 1.22 -11.95
CA CYS A 370 16.17 1.33 -11.38
C CYS A 370 16.09 0.55 -10.07
N THR A 371 15.34 1.12 -9.13
CA THR A 371 15.13 0.58 -7.78
C THR A 371 13.62 0.51 -7.55
N GLY A 372 13.09 -0.55 -6.96
CA GLY A 372 11.64 -0.67 -6.80
C GLY A 372 11.24 -1.43 -5.56
N VAL A 373 10.05 -1.10 -5.06
CA VAL A 373 9.38 -1.80 -3.96
C VAL A 373 8.06 -2.32 -4.46
N ALA A 374 7.78 -3.61 -4.25
CA ALA A 374 6.47 -4.17 -4.51
C ALA A 374 5.93 -4.85 -3.24
N SER A 375 4.64 -4.62 -2.96
CA SER A 375 3.95 -5.17 -1.80
C SER A 375 2.64 -5.83 -2.19
N THR A 376 2.23 -6.86 -1.44
CA THR A 376 0.95 -7.56 -1.61
C THR A 376 0.25 -7.80 -0.28
N LYS A 377 -1.09 -7.87 -0.31
CA LYS A 377 -1.97 -8.33 0.77
C LYS A 377 -2.80 -9.48 0.21
N ASN A 378 -2.94 -10.57 0.96
CA ASN A 378 -3.50 -11.83 0.45
C ASN A 378 -4.53 -12.35 1.46
N PHE A 379 -5.76 -12.62 1.05
CA PHE A 379 -6.80 -13.12 1.97
C PHE A 379 -7.77 -14.09 1.28
N SER A 380 -8.43 -14.94 2.07
CA SER A 380 -9.43 -15.87 1.53
C SER A 380 -10.77 -15.17 1.27
N THR A 381 -11.34 -15.40 0.08
CA THR A 381 -12.66 -14.87 -0.26
C THR A 381 -13.78 -15.59 0.50
N LYS A 382 -13.55 -16.82 0.98
CA LYS A 382 -14.53 -17.59 1.74
C LYS A 382 -14.72 -17.01 3.15
N THR A 383 -13.63 -16.68 3.84
CA THR A 383 -13.65 -16.27 5.26
C THR A 383 -13.36 -14.80 5.51
N GLY A 384 -12.71 -14.09 4.58
CA GLY A 384 -12.15 -12.74 4.81
C GLY A 384 -10.84 -12.73 5.61
N GLU A 385 -10.28 -13.90 5.89
CA GLU A 385 -9.09 -14.09 6.73
C GLU A 385 -7.80 -13.73 6.00
N ASP A 386 -6.92 -12.94 6.65
CA ASP A 386 -5.60 -12.58 6.13
C ASP A 386 -4.65 -13.78 6.13
N ILE A 387 -4.07 -14.06 4.96
CA ILE A 387 -3.05 -15.10 4.72
C ILE A 387 -1.64 -14.50 4.89
N GLY A 388 -1.55 -13.17 4.90
CA GLY A 388 -0.36 -12.39 5.21
C GLY A 388 0.08 -11.50 4.04
N SER A 389 0.77 -10.42 4.39
CA SER A 389 1.32 -9.45 3.43
C SER A 389 2.82 -9.66 3.15
N SER A 390 3.23 -9.47 1.91
CA SER A 390 4.64 -9.52 1.48
C SER A 390 5.08 -8.14 1.02
N THR A 391 6.33 -7.74 1.30
CA THR A 391 6.95 -6.55 0.70
C THR A 391 8.38 -6.89 0.33
N GLN A 392 8.72 -6.70 -0.94
CA GLN A 392 10.07 -6.89 -1.48
C GLN A 392 10.61 -5.55 -2.00
N SER A 393 11.90 -5.30 -1.82
CA SER A 393 12.64 -4.23 -2.49
C SER A 393 13.76 -4.84 -3.33
N GLU A 394 13.95 -4.37 -4.56
CA GLU A 394 14.92 -4.90 -5.53
C GLU A 394 15.53 -3.78 -6.36
N ASN A 395 16.71 -4.05 -6.93
CA ASN A 395 17.42 -3.15 -7.85
C ASN A 395 17.80 -3.89 -9.15
N ALA A 396 17.76 -3.19 -10.28
CA ALA A 396 18.21 -3.71 -11.58
C ALA A 396 18.95 -2.65 -12.40
N VAL A 397 19.55 -3.10 -13.51
CA VAL A 397 20.15 -2.27 -14.56
C VAL A 397 19.70 -2.78 -15.94
N GLY A 398 19.58 -1.88 -16.91
CA GLY A 398 19.14 -2.19 -18.27
C GLY A 398 19.69 -1.23 -19.33
N GLN A 399 19.65 -1.66 -20.58
CA GLN A 399 20.06 -0.87 -21.75
C GLN A 399 19.13 0.33 -21.99
N THR A 400 17.88 0.24 -21.52
CA THR A 400 16.90 1.33 -21.51
C THR A 400 16.16 1.38 -20.18
N SER A 401 15.47 2.48 -19.94
CA SER A 401 14.54 2.67 -18.82
C SER A 401 13.50 1.53 -18.73
N ASP A 402 12.85 1.16 -19.85
CA ASP A 402 11.88 0.05 -19.94
C ASP A 402 12.53 -1.34 -19.74
N ASP A 403 13.74 -1.58 -20.24
CA ASP A 403 14.49 -2.84 -20.04
C ASP A 403 14.88 -3.02 -18.56
N CYS A 404 15.31 -1.93 -17.90
CA CYS A 404 15.56 -1.95 -16.47
C CYS A 404 14.28 -2.28 -15.68
N ARG A 405 13.17 -1.57 -15.99
CA ARG A 405 11.85 -1.79 -15.38
C ARG A 405 11.39 -3.25 -15.52
N ALA A 406 11.54 -3.85 -16.70
CA ALA A 406 11.18 -5.26 -16.92
C ALA A 406 12.05 -6.22 -16.10
N LYS A 407 13.38 -6.03 -16.08
CA LYS A 407 14.31 -6.85 -15.26
C LYS A 407 14.04 -6.73 -13.76
N LEU A 408 13.66 -5.55 -13.30
CA LEU A 408 13.26 -5.29 -11.92
C LEU A 408 11.90 -5.95 -11.58
N ALA A 409 10.92 -5.85 -12.48
CA ALA A 409 9.62 -6.50 -12.34
C ALA A 409 9.75 -8.03 -12.22
N ILE A 410 10.65 -8.66 -12.99
CA ILE A 410 10.97 -10.10 -12.88
C ILE A 410 11.45 -10.45 -11.45
N LYS A 411 12.46 -9.73 -10.93
CA LYS A 411 13.00 -9.97 -9.58
C LYS A 411 11.96 -9.80 -8.48
N LEU A 412 11.22 -8.69 -8.51
CA LEU A 412 10.15 -8.40 -7.55
C LEU A 412 9.10 -9.51 -7.57
N SER A 413 8.71 -9.97 -8.76
CA SER A 413 7.72 -11.03 -8.95
C SER A 413 8.19 -12.39 -8.47
N GLN A 414 9.44 -12.77 -8.73
CA GLN A 414 10.03 -14.02 -8.25
C GLN A 414 10.01 -14.09 -6.73
N SER A 415 10.53 -13.06 -6.06
CA SER A 415 10.59 -12.99 -4.60
C SER A 415 9.19 -12.89 -3.97
N LEU A 416 8.25 -12.13 -4.56
CA LEU A 416 6.87 -12.07 -4.08
C LEU A 416 6.11 -13.39 -4.26
N ALA A 417 6.20 -14.04 -5.42
CA ALA A 417 5.50 -15.30 -5.69
C ALA A 417 5.98 -16.41 -4.75
N SER A 418 7.30 -16.51 -4.53
CA SER A 418 7.94 -17.42 -3.57
C SER A 418 7.37 -17.23 -2.15
N GLN A 419 7.34 -15.98 -1.66
CA GLN A 419 6.79 -15.66 -0.33
C GLN A 419 5.29 -15.93 -0.20
N VAL A 420 4.49 -15.53 -1.20
CA VAL A 420 3.03 -15.74 -1.18
C VAL A 420 2.71 -17.22 -1.28
N GLY A 421 3.24 -17.92 -2.28
CA GLY A 421 2.93 -19.33 -2.53
C GLY A 421 3.18 -20.21 -1.31
N LYS A 422 4.29 -19.97 -0.59
CA LYS A 422 4.54 -20.62 0.70
C LYS A 422 3.45 -20.34 1.73
N ARG A 423 3.08 -19.08 1.97
CA ARG A 423 2.04 -18.73 2.96
C ARG A 423 0.68 -19.33 2.62
N VAL A 424 0.34 -19.39 1.34
CA VAL A 424 -0.91 -19.99 0.84
C VAL A 424 -0.92 -21.50 1.07
N GLN A 425 0.16 -22.20 0.73
CA GLN A 425 0.30 -23.62 1.03
C GLN A 425 0.25 -23.89 2.54
N ASP A 426 0.93 -23.08 3.37
CA ASP A 426 0.92 -23.22 4.83
C ASP A 426 -0.47 -22.89 5.43
N TYR A 427 -1.19 -21.91 4.87
CA TYR A 427 -2.58 -21.62 5.23
C TYR A 427 -3.52 -22.79 4.90
N TYR A 428 -3.43 -23.34 3.69
CA TYR A 428 -4.20 -24.51 3.30
C TYR A 428 -3.86 -25.74 4.16
N LYS A 429 -2.58 -25.99 4.45
CA LYS A 429 -2.14 -27.07 5.36
C LYS A 429 -2.76 -26.89 6.76
N ARG A 430 -2.74 -25.68 7.34
CA ARG A 430 -3.42 -25.38 8.62
C ARG A 430 -4.92 -25.64 8.53
N ARG A 431 -5.60 -25.13 7.50
CA ARG A 431 -7.06 -25.28 7.32
C ARG A 431 -7.48 -26.74 7.15
N THR A 432 -6.70 -27.58 6.48
CA THR A 432 -6.98 -29.02 6.35
C THR A 432 -6.76 -29.79 7.66
N MET A 433 -5.81 -29.36 8.51
CA MET A 433 -5.54 -30.01 9.81
C MET A 433 -6.53 -29.58 10.90
N TYR A 434 -6.81 -28.27 11.01
CA TYR A 434 -7.55 -27.68 12.14
C TYR A 434 -8.97 -27.22 11.76
N GLY A 435 -9.29 -27.12 10.47
CA GLY A 435 -10.51 -26.49 9.96
C GLY A 435 -10.33 -24.99 9.73
N SER A 436 -11.38 -24.34 9.24
CA SER A 436 -11.52 -22.88 9.33
C SER A 436 -12.43 -22.53 10.51
N GLU A 437 -12.10 -21.47 11.24
CA GLU A 437 -12.99 -20.91 12.26
C GLU A 437 -14.15 -20.14 11.61
N TYR A 438 -15.38 -20.43 12.03
CA TYR A 438 -16.59 -19.71 11.64
C TYR A 438 -17.35 -19.22 12.88
N ILE A 439 -18.00 -18.08 12.72
CA ILE A 439 -18.91 -17.50 13.72
C ILE A 439 -20.34 -17.81 13.25
N VAL A 440 -20.95 -18.83 13.82
CA VAL A 440 -22.35 -19.20 13.54
C VAL A 440 -23.27 -18.41 14.46
N ARG A 441 -24.16 -17.61 13.87
CA ARG A 441 -25.04 -16.68 14.59
C ARG A 441 -26.51 -16.95 14.26
N LEU A 442 -27.27 -17.49 15.20
CA LEU A 442 -28.74 -17.56 15.10
C LEU A 442 -29.34 -16.21 15.51
N THR A 443 -30.31 -15.71 14.75
CA THR A 443 -31.00 -14.44 14.99
C THR A 443 -32.52 -14.58 14.90
N GLY A 444 -33.25 -13.84 15.74
CA GLY A 444 -34.71 -13.87 15.81
C GLY A 444 -35.28 -12.76 16.71
N SER A 445 -36.59 -12.64 16.77
CA SER A 445 -37.29 -11.63 17.59
C SER A 445 -37.58 -12.09 19.02
N ASN A 446 -37.61 -13.40 19.29
CA ASN A 446 -37.77 -14.00 20.61
C ASN A 446 -37.25 -15.46 20.60
N ILE A 447 -35.93 -15.64 20.72
CA ILE A 447 -35.30 -16.96 20.77
C ILE A 447 -35.46 -17.55 22.18
N SER A 448 -36.38 -18.52 22.30
CA SER A 448 -36.64 -19.21 23.57
C SER A 448 -35.42 -19.99 24.06
N LEU A 449 -35.32 -20.25 25.38
CA LEU A 449 -34.24 -21.08 25.94
C LEU A 449 -34.20 -22.48 25.28
N MET A 450 -35.35 -23.09 25.01
CA MET A 450 -35.41 -24.39 24.33
C MET A 450 -34.89 -24.32 22.90
N THR A 451 -35.19 -23.23 22.17
CA THR A 451 -34.65 -22.97 20.82
C THR A 451 -33.13 -22.80 20.87
N ARG A 452 -32.58 -22.11 21.88
CA ARG A 452 -31.12 -21.99 22.07
C ARG A 452 -30.45 -23.34 22.34
N VAL A 453 -31.07 -24.18 23.17
CA VAL A 453 -30.58 -25.52 23.49
C VAL A 453 -30.66 -26.45 22.26
N ALA A 454 -31.78 -26.45 21.54
CA ALA A 454 -31.96 -27.23 20.32
C ALA A 454 -30.95 -26.84 19.23
N PHE A 455 -30.76 -25.54 18.98
CA PHE A 455 -29.74 -25.03 18.06
C PHE A 455 -28.34 -25.49 18.46
N SER A 456 -27.96 -25.32 19.73
CA SER A 456 -26.66 -25.73 20.25
C SER A 456 -26.45 -27.25 20.26
N GLN A 457 -27.52 -28.05 20.25
CA GLN A 457 -27.44 -29.51 20.15
C GLN A 457 -27.41 -30.00 18.70
N ALA A 458 -28.12 -29.33 17.79
CA ALA A 458 -28.05 -29.61 16.36
C ALA A 458 -26.65 -29.31 15.79
N LEU A 459 -25.99 -28.23 16.23
CA LEU A 459 -24.61 -27.94 15.83
C LEU A 459 -23.63 -29.08 16.21
N LYS A 460 -23.80 -29.73 17.37
CA LYS A 460 -22.96 -30.90 17.75
C LYS A 460 -23.13 -32.10 16.82
N ASN A 461 -24.24 -32.15 16.08
CA ASN A 461 -24.55 -33.22 15.12
C ASN A 461 -24.08 -32.87 13.69
N VAL A 462 -23.56 -31.66 13.44
CA VAL A 462 -23.03 -31.27 12.12
C VAL A 462 -21.72 -32.02 11.85
N PRO A 463 -21.63 -32.80 10.75
CA PRO A 463 -20.39 -33.50 10.40
C PRO A 463 -19.21 -32.54 10.26
N ALA A 464 -18.07 -32.91 10.83
CA ALA A 464 -16.82 -32.14 10.79
C ALA A 464 -16.87 -30.71 11.39
N LEU A 465 -17.81 -30.43 12.29
CA LEU A 465 -17.88 -29.19 13.07
C LEU A 465 -17.38 -29.40 14.52
N GLU A 466 -16.14 -29.00 14.78
CA GLU A 466 -15.42 -29.17 16.06
C GLU A 466 -15.37 -27.87 16.89
N ASN A 467 -14.87 -27.96 18.13
CA ASN A 467 -14.48 -26.83 18.98
C ASN A 467 -15.56 -25.75 19.16
N GLN A 468 -16.81 -26.20 19.39
CA GLN A 468 -17.98 -25.34 19.45
C GLN A 468 -18.05 -24.57 20.79
N VAL A 469 -17.82 -23.25 20.75
CA VAL A 469 -17.80 -22.36 21.92
C VAL A 469 -18.86 -21.27 21.76
N GLN A 470 -19.87 -21.28 22.63
CA GLN A 470 -20.90 -20.23 22.68
C GLN A 470 -20.32 -18.93 23.27
N ARG A 471 -20.18 -17.90 22.45
CA ARG A 471 -19.75 -16.54 22.87
C ARG A 471 -20.89 -15.73 23.48
N GLN A 472 -22.10 -15.82 22.90
CA GLN A 472 -23.23 -14.99 23.31
C GLN A 472 -24.54 -15.77 23.18
N ALA A 473 -25.47 -15.54 24.11
CA ALA A 473 -26.82 -16.08 24.06
C ALA A 473 -27.80 -15.15 24.80
N ASN A 474 -28.80 -14.64 24.09
CA ASN A 474 -29.89 -13.81 24.65
C ASN A 474 -31.23 -14.12 23.93
N ASP A 475 -32.23 -13.26 24.12
CA ASP A 475 -33.58 -13.35 23.54
C ASP A 475 -33.63 -13.06 22.02
N ARG A 476 -32.55 -12.59 21.40
CA ARG A 476 -32.52 -12.15 19.99
C ARG A 476 -31.41 -12.78 19.16
N GLN A 477 -30.36 -13.26 19.82
CA GLN A 477 -29.14 -13.77 19.19
C GLN A 477 -28.54 -14.92 20.01
N VAL A 478 -28.05 -15.95 19.30
CA VAL A 478 -27.05 -16.89 19.80
C VAL A 478 -25.84 -16.80 18.89
N GLU A 479 -24.63 -16.76 19.44
CA GLU A 479 -23.38 -16.77 18.68
C GLU A 479 -22.45 -17.86 19.20
N ILE A 480 -22.06 -18.76 18.30
CA ILE A 480 -21.19 -19.90 18.56
C ILE A 480 -20.02 -19.84 17.58
N VAL A 481 -18.80 -19.85 18.10
CA VAL A 481 -17.57 -20.02 17.32
C VAL A 481 -17.32 -21.52 17.18
N ALA A 482 -16.97 -21.99 15.98
CA ALA A 482 -16.69 -23.40 15.73
C ALA A 482 -15.65 -23.57 14.62
N ALA A 483 -14.88 -24.66 14.67
CA ALA A 483 -13.91 -25.03 13.64
C ALA A 483 -14.53 -26.05 12.68
N TYR A 484 -14.60 -25.75 11.38
CA TYR A 484 -15.21 -26.63 10.38
C TYR A 484 -14.18 -27.17 9.39
N LYS A 485 -14.15 -28.51 9.26
CA LYS A 485 -13.22 -29.27 8.39
C LYS A 485 -13.89 -29.90 7.15
N GLY A 486 -15.21 -29.79 7.00
CA GLY A 486 -15.93 -30.40 5.89
C GLY A 486 -15.65 -29.75 4.53
N SER A 487 -15.88 -30.51 3.46
CA SER A 487 -15.83 -30.05 2.07
C SER A 487 -16.93 -29.02 1.76
N ASP A 488 -18.09 -29.22 2.36
CA ASP A 488 -19.34 -28.65 1.90
C ASP A 488 -19.51 -27.20 2.38
N PRO A 489 -20.48 -26.44 1.83
CA PRO A 489 -20.85 -25.16 2.40
C PRO A 489 -21.36 -25.33 3.84
N ILE A 490 -20.75 -24.64 4.80
CA ILE A 490 -21.05 -24.79 6.24
C ILE A 490 -22.50 -24.36 6.56
N ASP A 491 -23.03 -23.37 5.83
CA ASP A 491 -24.43 -22.97 5.88
C ASP A 491 -25.37 -24.14 5.48
N GLN A 492 -25.03 -24.89 4.42
CA GLN A 492 -25.77 -26.10 4.03
C GLN A 492 -25.61 -27.23 5.05
N ALA A 493 -24.40 -27.48 5.55
CA ALA A 493 -24.15 -28.53 6.54
C ALA A 493 -24.90 -28.28 7.86
N ILE A 494 -24.98 -27.03 8.30
CA ILE A 494 -25.77 -26.61 9.46
C ILE A 494 -27.28 -26.69 9.16
N ALA A 495 -27.72 -26.23 7.98
CA ALA A 495 -29.13 -26.33 7.59
C ALA A 495 -29.62 -27.80 7.56
N MET A 496 -28.79 -28.73 7.07
CA MET A 496 -29.10 -30.17 7.10
C MET A 496 -29.23 -30.72 8.52
N ALA A 497 -28.37 -30.31 9.46
CA ALA A 497 -28.46 -30.73 10.86
C ALA A 497 -29.64 -30.08 11.63
N LEU A 498 -30.10 -28.91 11.18
CA LEU A 498 -31.29 -28.23 11.73
C LEU A 498 -32.61 -28.71 11.10
N ALA A 499 -32.58 -29.28 9.88
CA ALA A 499 -33.77 -29.68 9.13
C ALA A 499 -34.61 -30.77 9.81
N SER A 500 -34.04 -31.54 10.75
CA SER A 500 -34.78 -32.52 11.56
C SER A 500 -35.69 -31.88 12.62
N ASP A 501 -35.53 -30.59 12.92
CA ASP A 501 -36.31 -29.86 13.92
C ASP A 501 -37.23 -28.83 13.26
N GLN A 502 -38.53 -29.03 13.42
CA GLN A 502 -39.57 -28.23 12.77
C GLN A 502 -39.50 -26.74 13.13
N GLN A 503 -38.90 -26.36 14.26
CA GLN A 503 -38.74 -24.95 14.64
C GLN A 503 -37.76 -24.17 13.74
N PHE A 504 -36.90 -24.88 12.99
CA PHE A 504 -35.96 -24.29 12.03
C PHE A 504 -36.40 -24.49 10.57
N SER A 505 -37.60 -25.01 10.32
CA SER A 505 -38.14 -25.27 8.96
C SER A 505 -38.30 -24.04 8.05
N ARG A 506 -38.11 -22.83 8.58
CA ARG A 506 -38.15 -21.54 7.85
C ARG A 506 -36.87 -20.72 8.01
N LEU A 507 -35.75 -21.36 8.36
CA LEU A 507 -34.46 -20.69 8.44
C LEU A 507 -34.04 -20.15 7.07
N ASP A 508 -33.61 -18.89 7.07
CA ASP A 508 -32.84 -18.30 5.98
C ASP A 508 -31.37 -18.15 6.43
N SER A 509 -30.43 -18.08 5.48
CA SER A 509 -29.00 -18.05 5.75
C SER A 509 -28.28 -16.97 4.96
N ARG A 510 -27.55 -16.11 5.67
CA ARG A 510 -26.64 -15.10 5.11
C ARG A 510 -25.21 -15.37 5.54
N THR A 511 -24.35 -15.67 4.57
CA THR A 511 -22.93 -15.95 4.75
C THR A 511 -22.09 -14.74 4.34
N ASP A 512 -21.59 -13.99 5.33
CA ASP A 512 -20.70 -12.84 5.17
C ASP A 512 -19.30 -13.22 5.67
N GLY A 513 -18.40 -13.63 4.76
CA GLY A 513 -17.08 -14.13 5.13
C GLY A 513 -17.17 -15.36 6.05
N ASN A 514 -16.48 -15.31 7.19
CA ASN A 514 -16.54 -16.35 8.22
C ASN A 514 -17.78 -16.27 9.14
N ILE A 515 -18.66 -15.26 8.98
CA ILE A 515 -19.88 -15.11 9.77
C ILE A 515 -21.06 -15.74 9.03
N ILE A 516 -21.65 -16.76 9.64
CA ILE A 516 -22.83 -17.47 9.14
C ILE A 516 -24.03 -17.01 9.95
N THR A 517 -24.78 -16.03 9.44
CA THR A 517 -25.99 -15.52 10.10
C THR A 517 -27.20 -16.32 9.63
N LEU A 518 -27.87 -16.98 10.57
CA LEU A 518 -29.08 -17.77 10.36
C LEU A 518 -30.26 -16.99 10.93
N CYS A 519 -31.31 -16.80 10.14
CA CYS A 519 -32.41 -15.90 10.48
C CYS A 519 -33.74 -16.66 10.60
N MET A 520 -34.29 -16.77 11.81
CA MET A 520 -35.58 -17.43 12.05
C MET A 520 -36.77 -16.70 11.40
N ASN A 521 -36.61 -15.40 11.12
CA ASN A 521 -37.62 -14.52 10.54
C ASN A 521 -37.28 -14.12 9.08
N GLY A 522 -36.36 -14.83 8.42
CA GLY A 522 -35.79 -14.46 7.12
C GLY A 522 -34.64 -13.46 7.22
N CYS A 523 -33.61 -13.61 6.37
CA CYS A 523 -32.44 -12.73 6.31
C CYS A 523 -32.72 -11.55 5.37
N GLY A 524 -33.73 -10.74 5.74
CA GLY A 524 -34.08 -9.52 5.02
C GLY A 524 -32.85 -8.64 4.80
N LYS A 525 -32.67 -8.14 3.57
CA LYS A 525 -31.54 -7.27 3.21
C LYS A 525 -31.49 -6.08 4.19
N GLY A 526 -30.38 -5.96 4.91
CA GLY A 526 -30.10 -4.77 5.71
C GLY A 526 -30.13 -3.52 4.83
N LYS A 527 -30.60 -2.41 5.41
CA LYS A 527 -30.54 -1.09 4.78
C LYS A 527 -29.11 -0.57 4.70
#